data_AF-A0A8H6WGV5-F1
#
_entry.id   AF-A0A8H6WGV5-F1
#
_cell.length_a   1.000
_cell.length_b   1.000
_cell.length_c   1.000
_cell.angle_alpha   90.00
_cell.angle_beta   90.00
_cell.angle_gamma   90.00
#
_symmetry.space_group_name_H-M   'P 1'
#
loop_
_entity.id
_entity.type
_entity.pdbx_description
1 polymer ?
#
loop_
_entity_poly.entity_id
_entity_poly.type
_entity_poly.pdbx_seq_one_letter_code
_entity_poly.pdbx_strand_id
1 'polypeptide(L)'
;MLPLFLAALVSLHGASALLTPTGHSPSGKEIYTVPRGSRIAAYSASQIEVLAPNGTLLHTFSNSGSPSKGPIRRQQDDNVYLAQAFYDCGVDASTGNATQLTALNATFVVPPLPENFDSQFLFIGPGIEGFDPVTNESVGIYQTALQYGASPYQGGAFWTLYAIFEGSTFFVTPGPASPSSSESESLASRQNTQPIVNPGETYTAAIVYDPEGPQLPGQPPIRVWYEGVYVGPNVPDSGTPGSLEISFSNPPSLVRAMILLQEEGVSEAADYPAQGLLFDDVQLVLNPNTTTPGTEPEISWTVLVDPATNVEVQVLVDGGVDAKIEIIFPDSD
;
A
#
# COMPACT_ATOMS: atom_id res chain seq x y z
N MET A 1 41.58 32.88 29.62
CA MET A 1 41.94 32.53 28.23
C MET A 1 41.54 31.08 28.02
N LEU A 2 40.46 30.85 27.29
CA LEU A 2 39.85 29.53 27.02
C LEU A 2 40.20 29.16 25.57
N PRO A 3 40.69 27.94 25.25
CA PRO A 3 40.90 27.56 23.87
C PRO A 3 39.57 27.12 23.23
N LEU A 4 39.28 27.71 22.08
CA LEU A 4 38.19 27.35 21.18
C LEU A 4 38.55 26.03 20.49
N PHE A 5 37.83 24.94 20.76
CA PHE A 5 37.92 23.72 19.95
C PHE A 5 36.94 23.82 18.77
N LEU A 6 37.50 23.95 17.57
CA LEU A 6 36.77 23.86 16.31
C LEU A 6 36.64 22.37 15.95
N ALA A 7 35.49 21.77 16.19
CA ALA A 7 35.20 20.42 15.71
C ALA A 7 34.86 20.50 14.21
N ALA A 8 35.76 20.00 13.37
CA ALA A 8 35.48 19.80 11.96
C ALA A 8 34.49 18.63 11.81
N LEU A 9 33.25 18.92 11.43
CA LEU A 9 32.30 17.94 10.93
C LEU A 9 32.82 17.44 9.57
N VAL A 10 33.47 16.28 9.57
CA VAL A 10 33.78 15.54 8.35
C VAL A 10 32.47 14.93 7.86
N SER A 11 31.93 15.50 6.79
CA SER A 11 30.79 14.92 6.08
C SER A 11 31.24 13.60 5.45
N LEU A 12 30.77 12.45 5.98
CA LEU A 12 30.92 11.14 5.35
C LEU A 12 30.11 11.15 4.05
N HIS A 13 30.72 11.57 2.94
CA HIS A 13 30.23 11.19 1.62
C HIS A 13 30.60 9.71 1.44
N GLY A 14 29.58 8.86 1.47
CA GLY A 14 29.70 7.41 1.28
C GLY A 14 30.49 7.09 0.01
N ALA A 15 31.38 6.11 0.11
CA ALA A 15 32.14 5.63 -1.04
C ALA A 15 31.19 5.13 -2.14
N SER A 16 31.18 5.80 -3.28
CA SER A 16 30.50 5.32 -4.49
C SER A 16 31.29 4.14 -5.05
N ALA A 17 30.72 2.94 -5.02
CA ALA A 17 31.26 1.81 -5.76
C ALA A 17 30.70 1.86 -7.18
N LEU A 18 31.37 2.55 -8.11
CA LEU A 18 30.88 2.70 -9.49
C LEU A 18 30.62 1.32 -10.13
N LEU A 19 29.37 1.07 -10.51
CA LEU A 19 29.05 -0.05 -11.40
C LEU A 19 29.72 0.17 -12.76
N THR A 20 30.34 -0.89 -13.28
CA THR A 20 30.80 -0.98 -14.67
C THR A 20 29.75 -1.74 -15.49
N PRO A 21 29.45 -1.30 -16.73
CA PRO A 21 28.55 -2.06 -17.61
C PRO A 21 29.04 -3.51 -17.78
N THR A 22 28.13 -4.46 -17.64
CA THR A 22 28.37 -5.88 -17.89
C THR A 22 28.01 -6.31 -19.30
N GLY A 23 27.31 -5.45 -20.05
CA GLY A 23 26.95 -5.70 -21.44
C GLY A 23 26.32 -4.48 -22.10
N HIS A 24 25.80 -4.70 -23.31
CA HIS A 24 25.00 -3.71 -24.03
C HIS A 24 23.74 -4.39 -24.60
N SER A 25 22.63 -3.66 -24.62
CA SER A 25 21.40 -4.08 -25.28
C SER A 25 21.58 -4.12 -26.81
N PRO A 26 20.66 -4.74 -27.57
CA PRO A 26 20.66 -4.67 -29.04
C PRO A 26 20.62 -3.24 -29.60
N SER A 27 20.08 -2.29 -28.84
CA SER A 27 20.06 -0.86 -29.16
C SER A 27 21.31 -0.09 -28.73
N GLY A 28 22.34 -0.78 -28.20
CA GLY A 28 23.61 -0.20 -27.78
C GLY A 28 23.58 0.48 -26.41
N LYS A 29 22.52 0.31 -25.61
CA LYS A 29 22.44 0.86 -24.25
C LYS A 29 23.21 -0.04 -23.28
N GLU A 30 23.95 0.57 -22.36
CA GLU A 30 24.70 -0.17 -21.34
C GLU A 30 23.77 -0.96 -20.42
N ILE A 31 24.15 -2.21 -20.14
CA ILE A 31 23.49 -3.10 -19.18
C ILE A 31 24.41 -3.23 -17.98
N TYR A 32 23.84 -3.09 -16.78
CA TYR A 32 24.56 -3.17 -15.52
C TYR A 32 24.05 -4.38 -14.73
N THR A 33 24.96 -5.16 -14.15
CA THR A 33 24.59 -6.20 -13.18
C THR A 33 24.87 -5.68 -11.78
N VAL A 34 23.88 -5.83 -10.91
CA VAL A 34 23.95 -5.39 -9.52
C VAL A 34 24.00 -6.59 -8.58
N PRO A 35 24.63 -6.48 -7.40
CA PRO A 35 24.53 -7.50 -6.36
C PRO A 35 23.08 -7.86 -6.06
N ARG A 36 22.80 -9.12 -5.76
CA ARG A 36 21.45 -9.56 -5.37
C ARG A 36 20.97 -8.79 -4.14
N GLY A 37 19.74 -8.26 -4.20
CA GLY A 37 19.16 -7.39 -3.16
C GLY A 37 19.50 -5.90 -3.31
N SER A 38 20.19 -5.51 -4.39
CA SER A 38 20.35 -4.08 -4.73
C SER A 38 19.00 -3.48 -5.12
N ARG A 39 18.84 -2.18 -4.90
CA ARG A 39 17.59 -1.43 -5.11
C ARG A 39 17.79 -0.22 -6.00
N ILE A 40 16.71 0.26 -6.60
CA ILE A 40 16.65 1.48 -7.40
C ILE A 40 15.81 2.49 -6.62
N ALA A 41 16.32 3.70 -6.39
CA ALA A 41 15.62 4.79 -5.72
C ALA A 41 15.55 6.01 -6.65
N ALA A 42 14.34 6.53 -6.88
CA ALA A 42 14.17 7.79 -7.58
C ALA A 42 14.45 8.95 -6.60
N TYR A 43 15.66 9.51 -6.66
CA TYR A 43 16.05 10.61 -5.77
C TYR A 43 15.41 11.95 -6.20
N SER A 44 15.16 12.11 -7.51
CA SER A 44 14.41 13.25 -8.05
C SER A 44 13.84 12.93 -9.44
N ALA A 45 13.03 13.83 -10.00
CA ALA A 45 12.50 13.71 -11.36
C ALA A 45 13.60 13.54 -12.44
N SER A 46 14.85 13.94 -12.14
CA SER A 46 15.98 13.89 -13.07
C SER A 46 17.06 12.89 -12.65
N GLN A 47 16.90 12.14 -11.56
CA GLN A 47 17.96 11.26 -11.03
C GLN A 47 17.42 9.97 -10.44
N ILE A 48 17.98 8.86 -10.92
CA ILE A 48 17.72 7.52 -10.42
C ILE A 48 19.02 6.99 -9.81
N GLU A 49 18.97 6.55 -8.57
CA GLU A 49 20.10 5.96 -7.85
C GLU A 49 19.95 4.44 -7.75
N VAL A 50 21.06 3.73 -7.85
CA VAL A 50 21.15 2.29 -7.61
C VAL A 50 21.96 2.09 -6.35
N LEU A 51 21.38 1.39 -5.37
CA LEU A 51 21.98 1.16 -4.06
C LEU A 51 22.19 -0.34 -3.86
N ALA A 52 23.30 -0.73 -3.22
CA ALA A 52 23.54 -2.08 -2.76
C ALA A 52 22.55 -2.46 -1.63
N PRO A 53 22.43 -3.77 -1.29
CA PRO A 53 21.57 -4.21 -0.19
C PRO A 53 21.84 -3.47 1.13
N ASN A 54 23.10 -3.16 1.41
CA ASN A 54 23.54 -2.43 2.61
C ASN A 54 23.34 -0.91 2.53
N GLY A 55 22.70 -0.39 1.48
CA GLY A 55 22.46 1.03 1.25
C GLY A 55 23.62 1.82 0.64
N THR A 56 24.72 1.18 0.25
CA THR A 56 25.84 1.86 -0.45
C THR A 56 25.41 2.28 -1.84
N LEU A 57 25.64 3.54 -2.23
CA LEU A 57 25.41 4.00 -3.60
C LEU A 57 26.34 3.29 -4.59
N LEU A 58 25.75 2.58 -5.55
CA LEU A 58 26.41 1.86 -6.62
C LEU A 58 26.49 2.68 -7.90
N HIS A 59 25.42 3.42 -8.25
CA HIS A 59 25.40 4.24 -9.45
C HIS A 59 24.30 5.29 -9.42
N THR A 60 24.47 6.39 -10.15
CA THR A 60 23.43 7.40 -10.36
C THR A 60 23.23 7.60 -11.85
N PHE A 61 22.03 7.27 -12.34
CA PHE A 61 21.59 7.61 -13.69
C PHE A 61 21.00 9.01 -13.69
N SER A 62 21.58 9.89 -14.52
CA SER A 62 20.98 11.17 -14.82
C SER A 62 19.90 10.98 -15.89
N ASN A 63 18.65 11.26 -15.54
CA ASN A 63 17.58 11.47 -16.50
C ASN A 63 17.72 12.90 -17.08
N SER A 64 18.80 13.14 -17.83
CA SER A 64 19.08 14.40 -18.54
C SER A 64 18.49 14.41 -19.96
N GLY A 65 17.45 13.62 -20.20
CA GLY A 65 16.69 13.65 -21.44
C GLY A 65 15.90 14.95 -21.56
N SER A 66 16.36 15.88 -22.40
CA SER A 66 15.44 16.76 -23.14
C SER A 66 14.26 15.93 -23.64
N PRO A 67 13.02 16.47 -23.67
CA PRO A 67 11.85 15.72 -24.10
C PRO A 67 12.10 15.26 -25.53
N SER A 68 12.54 14.01 -25.69
CA SER A 68 12.60 13.40 -26.99
C SER A 68 11.18 13.42 -27.51
N LYS A 69 10.99 13.87 -28.75
CA LYS A 69 9.77 13.69 -29.54
C LYS A 69 9.53 12.20 -29.83
N GLY A 70 9.61 11.34 -28.80
CA GLY A 70 8.92 10.07 -28.78
C GLY A 70 7.42 10.33 -28.68
N PRO A 71 6.57 9.29 -28.73
CA PRO A 71 5.16 9.48 -28.47
C PRO A 71 5.05 10.27 -27.18
N ILE A 72 4.41 11.44 -27.27
CA ILE A 72 3.95 12.19 -26.12
C ILE A 72 3.43 11.14 -25.16
N ARG A 73 3.99 11.06 -23.93
CA ARG A 73 3.36 10.35 -22.80
C ARG A 73 1.88 10.55 -23.06
N ARG A 74 1.14 9.48 -23.43
CA ARG A 74 -0.29 9.65 -23.65
C ARG A 74 -0.75 10.45 -22.45
N GLN A 75 -1.53 11.49 -22.71
CA GLN A 75 -2.19 12.23 -21.66
C GLN A 75 -3.08 11.17 -21.01
N GLN A 76 -2.47 10.42 -20.09
CA GLN A 76 -3.01 9.32 -19.35
C GLN A 76 -4.05 10.03 -18.54
N ASP A 77 -5.32 9.65 -18.70
CA ASP A 77 -6.36 10.20 -17.85
C ASP A 77 -5.88 9.94 -16.42
N ASP A 78 -5.50 10.98 -15.69
CA ASP A 78 -5.08 10.93 -14.28
C ASP A 78 -6.26 10.55 -13.36
N ASN A 79 -7.28 9.88 -13.92
CA ASN A 79 -8.47 9.43 -13.24
C ASN A 79 -8.16 8.08 -12.61
N VAL A 80 -8.36 8.00 -11.30
CA VAL A 80 -8.34 6.74 -10.56
C VAL A 80 -9.71 6.09 -10.72
N TYR A 81 -9.74 4.83 -11.17
CA TYR A 81 -10.96 4.02 -11.22
C TYR A 81 -10.95 2.97 -10.10
N LEU A 82 -12.13 2.68 -9.57
CA LEU A 82 -12.29 1.82 -8.39
C LEU A 82 -13.19 0.62 -8.70
N ALA A 83 -12.79 -0.54 -8.20
CA ALA A 83 -13.63 -1.74 -8.19
C ALA A 83 -13.56 -2.38 -6.80
N GLN A 84 -14.71 -2.65 -6.19
CA GLN A 84 -14.74 -3.13 -4.80
C GLN A 84 -15.89 -4.07 -4.50
N ALA A 85 -15.63 -4.97 -3.53
CA ALA A 85 -16.66 -5.58 -2.71
C ALA A 85 -16.56 -4.97 -1.31
N PHE A 86 -17.65 -4.43 -0.79
CA PHE A 86 -17.65 -3.69 0.46
C PHE A 86 -18.79 -4.07 1.40
N TYR A 87 -18.60 -3.76 2.68
CA TYR A 87 -19.61 -3.84 3.72
C TYR A 87 -19.58 -2.54 4.54
N ASP A 88 -20.72 -1.87 4.65
CA ASP A 88 -20.88 -0.70 5.51
C ASP A 88 -21.08 -1.17 6.96
N CYS A 89 -20.09 -0.94 7.82
CA CYS A 89 -20.21 -1.24 9.25
C CYS A 89 -21.28 -0.34 9.84
N GLY A 90 -22.46 -0.91 10.08
CA GLY A 90 -23.64 -0.18 10.53
C GLY A 90 -23.54 0.33 11.98
N VAL A 91 -24.71 0.57 12.56
CA VAL A 91 -24.86 0.91 13.98
C VAL A 91 -25.38 -0.28 14.76
N ASP A 92 -24.90 -0.44 15.98
CA ASP A 92 -25.44 -1.38 16.93
C ASP A 92 -26.91 -1.01 17.24
N ALA A 93 -27.83 -1.92 16.92
CA ALA A 93 -29.27 -1.67 17.06
C ALA A 93 -29.73 -1.46 18.52
N SER A 94 -28.95 -1.93 19.50
CA SER A 94 -29.28 -1.84 20.93
C SER A 94 -28.76 -0.56 21.59
N THR A 95 -27.62 -0.04 21.13
CA THR A 95 -26.98 1.16 21.69
C THR A 95 -27.08 2.39 20.79
N GLY A 96 -27.33 2.21 19.49
CA GLY A 96 -27.28 3.26 18.48
C GLY A 96 -25.86 3.74 18.16
N ASN A 97 -24.82 3.09 18.73
CA ASN A 97 -23.42 3.45 18.49
C ASN A 97 -22.91 2.80 17.21
N ALA A 98 -21.95 3.44 16.55
CA ALA A 98 -21.26 2.86 15.40
C ALA A 98 -20.61 1.50 15.78
N THR A 99 -20.83 0.49 14.94
CA THR A 99 -20.12 -0.78 15.06
C THR A 99 -18.69 -0.58 14.58
N GLN A 100 -17.73 -0.84 15.45
CA GLN A 100 -16.33 -0.63 15.14
C GLN A 100 -15.74 -1.85 14.42
N LEU A 101 -15.05 -1.62 13.30
CA LEU A 101 -14.22 -2.66 12.69
C LEU A 101 -13.07 -2.99 13.64
N THR A 102 -12.91 -4.26 13.99
CA THR A 102 -11.80 -4.75 14.81
C THR A 102 -10.71 -5.37 13.95
N ALA A 103 -11.09 -6.13 12.93
CA ALA A 103 -10.15 -6.65 11.96
C ALA A 103 -10.84 -6.86 10.60
N LEU A 104 -10.11 -6.63 9.53
CA LEU A 104 -10.40 -7.12 8.19
C LEU A 104 -9.14 -7.80 7.68
N ASN A 105 -9.21 -9.07 7.31
CA ASN A 105 -8.10 -9.75 6.65
C ASN A 105 -8.56 -10.45 5.38
N ALA A 106 -7.59 -10.74 4.52
CA ALA A 106 -7.80 -11.52 3.32
C ALA A 106 -6.50 -12.19 2.89
N THR A 107 -6.58 -13.42 2.41
CA THR A 107 -5.47 -14.18 1.85
C THR A 107 -5.55 -14.16 0.34
N PHE A 108 -4.44 -13.96 -0.35
CA PHE A 108 -4.39 -13.98 -1.81
C PHE A 108 -3.09 -14.60 -2.30
N VAL A 109 -3.12 -15.05 -3.55
CA VAL A 109 -1.93 -15.47 -4.30
C VAL A 109 -1.53 -14.33 -5.23
N VAL A 110 -0.28 -13.90 -5.19
CA VAL A 110 0.23 -12.84 -6.08
C VAL A 110 0.02 -13.25 -7.54
N PRO A 111 -0.69 -12.46 -8.36
CA PRO A 111 -1.03 -12.86 -9.71
C PRO A 111 0.20 -12.72 -10.63
N PRO A 112 0.15 -13.29 -11.85
CA PRO A 112 1.14 -13.04 -12.89
C PRO A 112 1.35 -11.54 -13.14
N LEU A 113 2.52 -11.19 -13.65
CA LEU A 113 2.75 -9.81 -14.08
C LEU A 113 1.90 -9.53 -15.33
N PRO A 114 1.40 -8.28 -15.50
CA PRO A 114 0.89 -7.81 -16.78
C PRO A 114 1.85 -8.06 -17.93
N GLU A 115 1.31 -8.26 -19.14
CA GLU A 115 2.13 -8.44 -20.35
C GLU A 115 2.82 -7.14 -20.74
N ASN A 116 2.12 -6.02 -20.58
CA ASN A 116 2.61 -4.69 -20.88
C ASN A 116 2.86 -3.89 -19.60
N PHE A 117 3.86 -3.00 -19.64
CA PHE A 117 4.08 -1.99 -18.62
C PHE A 117 4.20 -0.62 -19.29
N ASP A 118 3.14 0.18 -19.21
CA ASP A 118 3.08 1.55 -19.73
C ASP A 118 2.63 2.54 -18.64
N SER A 119 3.35 2.51 -17.51
CA SER A 119 3.13 3.41 -16.37
C SER A 119 1.77 3.24 -15.66
N GLN A 120 1.10 2.10 -15.82
CA GLN A 120 -0.11 1.82 -15.06
C GLN A 120 0.20 1.58 -13.58
N PHE A 121 -0.78 1.88 -12.74
CA PHE A 121 -0.76 1.69 -11.30
C PHE A 121 -1.94 0.83 -10.88
N LEU A 122 -1.68 -0.15 -10.03
CA LEU A 122 -2.70 -0.99 -9.41
C LEU A 122 -2.43 -1.08 -7.91
N PHE A 123 -3.44 -0.83 -7.09
CA PHE A 123 -3.44 -1.09 -5.65
C PHE A 123 -4.59 -2.04 -5.32
N ILE A 124 -4.29 -3.24 -4.86
CA ILE A 124 -5.29 -4.30 -4.69
C ILE A 124 -5.17 -4.95 -3.33
N GLY A 125 -6.25 -4.96 -2.54
CA GLY A 125 -6.22 -5.56 -1.20
C GLY A 125 -7.29 -5.03 -0.25
N PRO A 126 -7.29 -5.52 1.01
CA PRO A 126 -8.23 -5.06 2.02
C PRO A 126 -8.02 -3.59 2.36
N GLY A 127 -9.13 -2.88 2.53
CA GLY A 127 -9.19 -1.46 2.81
C GLY A 127 -10.30 -1.10 3.78
N ILE A 128 -10.18 0.09 4.36
CA ILE A 128 -11.23 0.75 5.10
C ILE A 128 -11.41 2.18 4.61
N GLU A 129 -12.65 2.65 4.61
CA GLU A 129 -13.01 4.03 4.32
C GLU A 129 -13.81 4.59 5.49
N GLY A 130 -13.43 5.78 5.95
CA GLY A 130 -14.16 6.50 7.00
C GLY A 130 -15.08 7.56 6.40
N PHE A 131 -16.22 7.80 7.06
CA PHE A 131 -17.16 8.85 6.66
C PHE A 131 -17.37 9.88 7.76
N ASP A 132 -17.53 11.14 7.36
CA ASP A 132 -17.87 12.23 8.26
C ASP A 132 -19.29 12.01 8.84
N PRO A 133 -19.48 12.10 10.16
CA PRO A 133 -20.75 11.80 10.80
C PRO A 133 -21.87 12.79 10.49
N VAL A 134 -21.55 13.98 9.97
CA VAL A 134 -22.51 15.04 9.67
C VAL A 134 -22.81 15.10 8.18
N THR A 135 -21.78 15.05 7.33
CA THR A 135 -21.96 15.17 5.88
C THR A 135 -22.13 13.83 5.17
N ASN A 136 -21.73 12.73 5.82
CA ASN A 136 -21.65 11.39 5.22
C ASN A 136 -20.75 11.35 3.97
N GLU A 137 -19.80 12.27 3.87
CA GLU A 137 -18.78 12.28 2.83
C GLU A 137 -17.57 11.45 3.29
N SER A 138 -16.88 10.83 2.33
CA SER A 138 -15.63 10.12 2.60
C SER A 138 -14.60 11.10 3.18
N VAL A 139 -14.02 10.74 4.31
CA VAL A 139 -12.89 11.50 4.90
C VAL A 139 -11.55 10.93 4.45
N GLY A 140 -11.55 9.72 3.90
CA GLY A 140 -10.42 9.07 3.26
C GLY A 140 -10.39 7.55 3.42
N ILE A 141 -9.41 6.97 2.73
CA ILE A 141 -9.23 5.54 2.53
C ILE A 141 -7.88 5.12 3.08
N TYR A 142 -7.85 3.96 3.73
CA TYR A 142 -6.64 3.28 4.13
C TYR A 142 -6.68 1.84 3.63
N GLN A 143 -5.64 1.40 2.93
CA GLN A 143 -5.61 0.09 2.29
C GLN A 143 -4.24 -0.56 2.47
N THR A 144 -4.26 -1.85 2.84
CA THR A 144 -3.11 -2.73 2.73
C THR A 144 -3.18 -3.41 1.37
N ALA A 145 -2.45 -2.84 0.41
CA ALA A 145 -2.47 -3.23 -0.98
C ALA A 145 -1.24 -4.01 -1.44
N LEU A 146 -1.48 -5.03 -2.27
CA LEU A 146 -0.56 -5.43 -3.31
C LEU A 146 -0.48 -4.31 -4.35
N GLN A 147 0.72 -3.78 -4.60
CA GLN A 147 0.97 -2.70 -5.55
C GLN A 147 1.71 -3.20 -6.79
N TYR A 148 1.24 -2.81 -7.97
CA TYR A 148 1.99 -2.82 -9.24
C TYR A 148 2.09 -1.40 -9.79
N GLY A 149 3.17 -1.09 -10.49
CA GLY A 149 3.41 0.27 -11.00
C GLY A 149 4.34 1.11 -10.14
N ALA A 150 4.89 2.18 -10.73
CA ALA A 150 6.01 2.94 -10.18
C ALA A 150 5.56 4.13 -9.32
N SER A 151 5.41 3.96 -8.01
CA SER A 151 5.05 5.05 -7.10
C SER A 151 6.27 5.92 -6.71
N PRO A 152 6.06 7.10 -6.08
CA PRO A 152 7.14 7.90 -5.49
C PRO A 152 8.00 7.16 -4.45
N TYR A 153 7.53 6.01 -3.95
CA TYR A 153 8.10 5.30 -2.81
C TYR A 153 8.81 4.01 -3.21
N GLN A 154 8.20 3.23 -4.11
CA GLN A 154 8.77 2.05 -4.75
C GLN A 154 7.83 1.59 -5.87
N GLY A 155 8.32 0.69 -6.73
CA GLY A 155 7.50 -0.07 -7.67
C GLY A 155 8.08 -0.06 -9.07
N GLY A 156 7.27 -0.49 -10.04
CA GLY A 156 7.66 -0.67 -11.43
C GLY A 156 6.97 -1.89 -12.03
N ALA A 157 7.64 -2.57 -12.95
CA ALA A 157 7.15 -3.80 -13.57
C ALA A 157 7.30 -5.03 -12.64
N PHE A 158 6.96 -4.90 -11.36
CA PHE A 158 6.98 -5.95 -10.35
C PHE A 158 5.99 -5.63 -9.22
N TRP A 159 5.62 -6.65 -8.46
CA TRP A 159 4.73 -6.51 -7.31
C TRP A 159 5.49 -6.12 -6.04
N THR A 160 4.86 -5.27 -5.23
CA THR A 160 5.30 -4.93 -3.87
C THR A 160 4.13 -4.95 -2.90
N LEU A 161 4.39 -5.23 -1.63
CA LEU A 161 3.41 -4.95 -0.57
C LEU A 161 3.46 -3.46 -0.23
N TYR A 162 2.31 -2.82 -0.05
CA TYR A 162 2.23 -1.39 0.21
C TYR A 162 1.07 -1.06 1.14
N ALA A 163 1.18 0.03 1.88
CA ALA A 163 0.07 0.58 2.64
C ALA A 163 -0.20 1.97 2.06
N ILE A 164 -1.34 2.13 1.38
CA ILE A 164 -1.75 3.41 0.80
C ILE A 164 -2.75 4.09 1.71
N PHE A 165 -2.59 5.40 1.80
CA PHE A 165 -3.48 6.28 2.52
C PHE A 165 -3.85 7.47 1.63
N GLU A 166 -5.15 7.72 1.51
CA GLU A 166 -5.69 8.85 0.77
C GLU A 166 -6.68 9.61 1.64
N GLY A 167 -6.44 10.89 1.89
CA GLY A 167 -7.36 11.71 2.65
C GLY A 167 -6.71 12.96 3.25
N SER A 168 -7.55 13.88 3.69
CA SER A 168 -7.12 15.18 4.23
C SER A 168 -7.10 15.24 5.76
N THR A 169 -7.68 14.25 6.44
CA THR A 169 -7.99 14.31 7.88
C THR A 169 -7.29 13.26 8.74
N PHE A 170 -6.52 12.34 8.14
CA PHE A 170 -5.86 11.30 8.92
C PHE A 170 -4.52 11.77 9.44
N PHE A 171 -4.18 11.28 10.63
CA PHE A 171 -2.85 11.41 11.18
C PHE A 171 -2.13 10.08 11.01
N VAL A 172 -1.04 10.12 10.25
CA VAL A 172 -0.14 8.98 10.11
C VAL A 172 0.93 9.10 11.20
N THR A 173 0.99 8.12 12.09
CA THR A 173 2.08 8.03 13.07
C THR A 173 2.93 6.81 12.76
N PRO A 174 4.26 6.90 12.77
CA PRO A 174 5.09 5.72 12.59
C PRO A 174 4.94 4.81 13.83
N GLY A 175 4.57 3.54 13.64
CA GLY A 175 4.32 2.62 14.74
C GLY A 175 5.52 2.35 15.67
N PRO A 176 5.29 1.93 16.93
CA PRO A 176 6.27 1.86 18.01
C PRO A 176 7.23 0.65 17.94
N ALA A 177 7.15 -0.20 16.92
CA ALA A 177 8.01 -1.39 16.79
C ALA A 177 9.50 -1.13 16.49
N SER A 178 9.97 0.14 16.46
CA SER A 178 11.40 0.43 16.48
C SER A 178 11.81 0.94 17.87
N PRO A 179 12.25 0.06 18.78
CA PRO A 179 12.81 0.51 20.04
C PRO A 179 14.09 1.31 19.75
N SER A 180 14.13 2.53 20.28
CA SER A 180 15.31 3.40 20.38
C SER A 180 15.94 3.87 19.07
N SER A 181 15.55 5.05 18.60
CA SER A 181 16.43 6.21 18.64
C SER A 181 15.71 7.46 18.17
N SER A 182 15.91 8.53 18.92
CA SER A 182 15.69 9.90 18.52
C SER A 182 16.27 10.18 17.13
N GLU A 183 15.44 10.14 16.10
CA GLU A 183 15.50 11.00 14.93
C GLU A 183 14.21 10.78 14.15
N SER A 184 13.62 11.87 13.70
CA SER A 184 12.51 11.91 12.77
C SER A 184 12.97 11.24 11.47
N GLU A 185 12.92 9.91 11.44
CA GLU A 185 12.90 9.16 10.21
C GLU A 185 11.59 9.51 9.50
N SER A 186 11.70 10.39 8.50
CA SER A 186 10.57 10.88 7.71
C SER A 186 9.75 9.69 7.17
N LEU A 187 8.46 9.89 6.89
CA LEU A 187 7.66 8.92 6.11
C LEU A 187 8.43 8.35 4.90
N ALA A 188 9.26 9.19 4.27
CA ALA A 188 10.16 8.83 3.17
C ALA A 188 11.31 7.84 3.51
N SER A 189 11.71 7.65 4.78
CA SER A 189 12.73 6.65 5.15
C SER A 189 12.14 5.27 5.42
N ARG A 190 10.90 5.19 5.94
CA ARG A 190 10.21 3.91 6.22
C ARG A 190 9.55 3.30 4.99
N GLN A 191 9.27 4.12 3.97
CA GLN A 191 8.80 3.66 2.66
C GLN A 191 9.92 3.12 1.75
N ASN A 192 11.19 3.12 2.20
CA ASN A 192 12.36 2.77 1.36
C ASN A 192 12.66 1.27 1.19
N THR A 193 11.86 0.34 1.73
CA THR A 193 12.05 -1.11 1.51
C THR A 193 10.74 -1.87 1.57
N GLN A 194 9.80 -1.57 0.68
CA GLN A 194 8.68 -2.48 0.48
C GLN A 194 9.21 -3.81 -0.09
N PRO A 195 8.79 -4.96 0.46
CA PRO A 195 9.23 -6.24 -0.05
C PRO A 195 8.71 -6.42 -1.46
N ILE A 196 9.62 -6.74 -2.38
CA ILE A 196 9.24 -7.26 -3.70
C ILE A 196 8.65 -8.64 -3.46
N VAL A 197 7.47 -8.87 -4.01
CA VAL A 197 6.78 -10.16 -3.95
C VAL A 197 6.67 -10.75 -5.36
N ASN A 198 6.67 -12.07 -5.44
CA ASN A 198 6.77 -12.80 -6.70
C ASN A 198 5.42 -13.46 -7.04
N PRO A 199 5.04 -13.52 -8.33
CA PRO A 199 3.88 -14.28 -8.76
C PRO A 199 3.86 -15.71 -8.21
N GLY A 200 2.70 -16.13 -7.71
CA GLY A 200 2.49 -17.45 -7.10
C GLY A 200 2.82 -17.53 -5.60
N GLU A 201 3.42 -16.50 -5.00
CA GLU A 201 3.57 -16.43 -3.53
C GLU A 201 2.21 -16.11 -2.89
N THR A 202 1.95 -16.68 -1.71
CA THR A 202 0.71 -16.46 -0.95
C THR A 202 0.95 -15.51 0.21
N TYR A 203 0.09 -14.50 0.35
CA TYR A 203 0.13 -13.52 1.43
C TYR A 203 -1.24 -13.37 2.07
N THR A 204 -1.24 -13.08 3.37
CA THR A 204 -2.41 -12.56 4.08
C THR A 204 -2.15 -11.09 4.38
N ALA A 205 -3.05 -10.23 3.94
CA ALA A 205 -3.08 -8.82 4.32
C ALA A 205 -4.18 -8.61 5.36
N ALA A 206 -3.95 -7.72 6.32
CA ALA A 206 -4.91 -7.38 7.34
C ALA A 206 -4.89 -5.90 7.70
N ILE A 207 -6.03 -5.39 8.12
CA ILE A 207 -6.21 -4.12 8.81
C ILE A 207 -6.78 -4.45 10.18
N VAL A 208 -6.08 -4.06 11.25
CA VAL A 208 -6.44 -4.42 12.63
C VAL A 208 -6.60 -3.16 13.47
N TYR A 209 -7.65 -3.11 14.28
CA TYR A 209 -7.85 -2.05 15.26
C TYR A 209 -6.86 -2.19 16.42
N ASP A 210 -6.15 -1.11 16.71
CA ASP A 210 -5.26 -1.02 17.87
C ASP A 210 -5.87 -0.09 18.95
N PRO A 211 -6.45 -0.64 20.03
CA PRO A 211 -6.99 0.16 21.13
C PRO A 211 -5.90 0.86 21.96
N GLU A 212 -4.66 0.38 21.92
CA GLU A 212 -3.53 0.91 22.70
C GLU A 212 -2.59 1.79 21.87
N GLY A 213 -3.00 2.14 20.64
CA GLY A 213 -2.19 2.93 19.72
C GLY A 213 -1.64 4.23 20.33
N PRO A 214 -0.52 4.76 19.78
CA PRO A 214 0.35 5.71 20.47
C PRO A 214 -0.40 6.97 20.93
N GLN A 215 -0.45 7.16 22.25
CA GLN A 215 -1.02 8.36 22.85
C GLN A 215 0.01 9.49 22.81
N LEU A 216 -0.11 10.39 21.84
CA LEU A 216 0.78 11.55 21.73
C LEU A 216 0.43 12.62 22.79
N PRO A 217 1.41 13.18 23.51
CA PRO A 217 1.17 14.20 24.53
C PRO A 217 0.40 15.42 23.97
N GLY A 218 -0.71 15.78 24.62
CA GLY A 218 -1.53 16.93 24.23
C GLY A 218 -2.58 16.67 23.16
N GLN A 219 -2.72 15.42 22.68
CA GLN A 219 -3.80 15.04 21.77
C GLN A 219 -5.07 14.62 22.53
N PRO A 220 -6.27 14.81 21.95
CA PRO A 220 -7.51 14.38 22.56
C PRO A 220 -7.57 12.84 22.71
N PRO A 221 -8.19 12.32 23.77
CA PRO A 221 -8.18 10.89 24.14
C PRO A 221 -9.06 10.00 23.23
N ILE A 222 -9.65 10.54 22.16
CA ILE A 222 -10.64 9.84 21.33
C ILE A 222 -10.07 9.65 19.92
N ARG A 223 -9.04 8.82 19.80
CA ARG A 223 -8.50 8.38 18.51
C ARG A 223 -8.74 6.90 18.33
N VAL A 224 -9.09 6.51 17.11
CA VAL A 224 -9.18 5.11 16.68
C VAL A 224 -7.96 4.84 15.82
N TRP A 225 -7.18 3.82 16.17
CA TRP A 225 -5.98 3.43 15.43
C TRP A 225 -6.23 2.17 14.62
N TYR A 226 -5.75 2.15 13.38
CA TYR A 226 -5.69 0.93 12.60
C TYR A 226 -4.25 0.69 12.14
N GLU A 227 -3.82 -0.56 12.24
CA GLU A 227 -2.54 -1.05 11.75
C GLU A 227 -2.75 -1.93 10.53
N GLY A 228 -1.93 -1.71 9.50
CA GLY A 228 -1.82 -2.62 8.36
C GLY A 228 -0.77 -3.69 8.61
N VAL A 229 -1.12 -4.95 8.39
CA VAL A 229 -0.24 -6.09 8.65
C VAL A 229 -0.22 -7.02 7.45
N TYR A 230 0.96 -7.59 7.18
CA TYR A 230 1.16 -8.63 6.19
C TYR A 230 1.76 -9.88 6.81
N VAL A 231 1.34 -11.05 6.34
CA VAL A 231 1.94 -12.34 6.66
C VAL A 231 2.22 -13.07 5.35
N GLY A 232 3.44 -13.58 5.17
CA GLY A 232 3.79 -14.36 3.98
C GLY A 232 5.29 -14.52 3.79
N PRO A 233 5.73 -15.11 2.66
CA PRO A 233 7.13 -15.24 2.31
C PRO A 233 7.83 -13.88 2.30
N ASN A 234 9.09 -13.82 2.76
CA ASN A 234 9.91 -12.60 2.68
C ASN A 234 9.39 -11.39 3.49
N VAL A 235 8.36 -11.56 4.34
CA VAL A 235 7.96 -10.59 5.36
C VAL A 235 8.87 -10.82 6.59
N PRO A 236 9.71 -9.84 7.00
CA PRO A 236 10.61 -10.03 8.14
C PRO A 236 9.88 -10.22 9.47
N ASP A 237 10.29 -11.22 10.27
CA ASP A 237 9.76 -11.48 11.62
C ASP A 237 9.97 -10.31 12.61
N SER A 238 10.96 -9.45 12.36
CA SER A 238 11.45 -8.43 13.30
C SER A 238 11.10 -6.99 12.92
N GLY A 239 10.19 -6.78 11.97
CA GLY A 239 9.83 -5.47 11.47
C GLY A 239 8.86 -5.63 10.32
N THR A 240 7.58 -5.64 10.66
CA THR A 240 6.45 -5.62 9.72
C THR A 240 6.75 -4.59 8.63
N PRO A 241 6.90 -4.99 7.36
CA PRO A 241 6.94 -4.02 6.29
C PRO A 241 5.58 -3.35 6.25
N GLY A 242 5.56 -2.07 6.61
CA GLY A 242 4.37 -1.23 6.43
C GLY A 242 3.31 -1.31 7.51
N SER A 243 3.68 -1.42 8.81
CA SER A 243 2.75 -0.98 9.86
C SER A 243 2.53 0.53 9.75
N LEU A 244 1.58 0.90 8.89
CA LEU A 244 1.05 2.24 8.81
C LEU A 244 -0.04 2.32 9.87
N GLU A 245 0.21 3.12 10.90
CA GLU A 245 -0.80 3.44 11.89
C GLU A 245 -1.50 4.72 11.44
N ILE A 246 -2.79 4.58 11.19
CA ILE A 246 -3.65 5.71 10.89
C ILE A 246 -4.54 6.01 12.10
N SER A 247 -4.75 7.29 12.39
CA SER A 247 -5.77 7.70 13.35
C SER A 247 -6.71 8.76 12.82
N PHE A 248 -7.95 8.63 13.26
CA PHE A 248 -9.02 9.61 13.07
C PHE A 248 -9.00 10.61 14.22
N SER A 249 -8.94 11.91 13.93
CA SER A 249 -9.10 12.97 14.96
C SER A 249 -10.52 13.02 15.52
N ASN A 250 -11.50 12.74 14.66
CA ASN A 250 -12.88 12.48 15.02
C ASN A 250 -13.19 11.08 14.48
N PRO A 251 -13.43 10.07 15.33
CA PRO A 251 -13.78 8.74 14.87
C PRO A 251 -14.98 8.82 13.91
N PRO A 252 -14.91 8.18 12.74
CA PRO A 252 -16.00 8.20 11.79
C PRO A 252 -17.21 7.47 12.41
N SER A 253 -18.42 7.96 12.18
CA SER A 253 -19.64 7.25 12.64
C SER A 253 -19.97 6.04 11.79
N LEU A 254 -19.35 5.93 10.62
CA LEU A 254 -19.50 4.82 9.69
C LEU A 254 -18.11 4.48 9.15
N VAL A 255 -17.77 3.19 9.19
CA VAL A 255 -16.57 2.66 8.54
C VAL A 255 -17.05 1.68 7.48
N ARG A 256 -16.54 1.79 6.27
CA ARG A 256 -16.73 0.78 5.24
C ARG A 256 -15.52 -0.14 5.22
N ALA A 257 -15.75 -1.44 5.35
CA ALA A 257 -14.78 -2.48 5.07
C ALA A 257 -14.83 -2.82 3.57
N MET A 258 -13.69 -3.05 2.92
CA MET A 258 -13.67 -3.34 1.49
C MET A 258 -12.51 -4.25 1.08
N ILE A 259 -12.74 -5.09 0.08
CA ILE A 259 -11.69 -5.58 -0.82
C ILE A 259 -11.71 -4.64 -2.02
N LEU A 260 -10.63 -3.89 -2.21
CA LEU A 260 -10.57 -2.77 -3.14
C LEU A 260 -9.49 -2.99 -4.19
N LEU A 261 -9.81 -2.69 -5.44
CA LEU A 261 -8.88 -2.36 -6.51
C LEU A 261 -8.96 -0.86 -6.80
N GLN A 262 -7.80 -0.22 -6.86
CA GLN A 262 -7.62 1.10 -7.44
C GLN A 262 -6.69 0.98 -8.65
N GLU A 263 -7.09 1.57 -9.76
CA GLU A 263 -6.27 1.61 -10.97
C GLU A 263 -6.12 3.02 -11.52
N GLU A 264 -4.95 3.28 -12.09
CA GLU A 264 -4.68 4.49 -12.86
C GLU A 264 -3.84 4.11 -14.08
N GLY A 265 -4.15 4.72 -15.22
CA GLY A 265 -3.32 4.61 -16.41
C GLY A 265 -3.36 3.26 -17.13
N VAL A 266 -4.31 2.39 -16.81
CA VAL A 266 -4.63 1.20 -17.60
C VAL A 266 -5.36 1.62 -18.87
N SER A 267 -4.96 1.08 -20.02
CA SER A 267 -5.51 1.46 -21.33
C SER A 267 -5.98 0.29 -22.19
N GLU A 268 -5.47 -0.90 -21.95
CA GLU A 268 -5.84 -2.13 -22.64
C GLU A 268 -5.78 -3.35 -21.71
N ALA A 269 -6.39 -4.47 -22.12
CA ALA A 269 -6.48 -5.66 -21.29
C ALA A 269 -5.10 -6.21 -20.88
N ALA A 270 -4.10 -6.10 -21.75
CA ALA A 270 -2.73 -6.55 -21.51
C ALA A 270 -1.98 -5.74 -20.42
N ASP A 271 -2.54 -4.60 -19.98
CA ASP A 271 -2.01 -3.81 -18.86
C ASP A 271 -2.40 -4.41 -17.49
N TYR A 272 -3.35 -5.36 -17.47
CA TYR A 272 -3.76 -6.11 -16.29
C TYR A 272 -2.99 -7.43 -16.14
N PRO A 273 -3.00 -8.02 -14.93
CA PRO A 273 -2.54 -9.39 -14.73
C PRO A 273 -3.35 -10.37 -15.58
N ALA A 274 -2.67 -11.36 -16.18
CA ALA A 274 -3.32 -12.36 -17.04
C ALA A 274 -4.27 -13.33 -16.32
N GLN A 275 -4.39 -13.24 -14.98
CA GLN A 275 -5.27 -14.06 -14.17
C GLN A 275 -5.94 -13.19 -13.12
N GLY A 276 -7.22 -13.45 -12.86
CA GLY A 276 -7.97 -12.83 -11.77
C GLY A 276 -7.29 -13.02 -10.42
N LEU A 277 -7.61 -12.15 -9.48
CA LEU A 277 -7.09 -12.18 -8.12
C LEU A 277 -8.19 -12.62 -7.16
N LEU A 278 -8.06 -13.86 -6.68
CA LEU A 278 -8.93 -14.41 -5.64
C LEU A 278 -8.41 -14.01 -4.25
N PHE A 279 -9.27 -13.35 -3.49
CA PHE A 279 -9.17 -13.17 -2.06
C PHE A 279 -9.94 -14.28 -1.36
N ASP A 280 -9.21 -15.19 -0.74
CA ASP A 280 -9.71 -16.28 0.09
C ASP A 280 -9.60 -15.93 1.58
N ASP A 281 -10.28 -16.71 2.43
CA ASP A 281 -10.28 -16.57 3.89
C ASP A 281 -10.57 -15.12 4.33
N VAL A 282 -11.49 -14.43 3.65
CA VAL A 282 -11.85 -13.05 4.00
C VAL A 282 -12.61 -13.09 5.33
N GLN A 283 -12.02 -12.46 6.36
CA GLN A 283 -12.62 -12.35 7.68
C GLN A 283 -12.83 -10.88 8.04
N LEU A 284 -14.08 -10.54 8.35
CA LEU A 284 -14.45 -9.25 8.90
C LEU A 284 -14.92 -9.44 10.35
N VAL A 285 -14.10 -8.97 11.28
CA VAL A 285 -14.39 -8.97 12.71
C VAL A 285 -14.83 -7.58 13.13
N LEU A 286 -16.07 -7.50 13.60
CA LEU A 286 -16.63 -6.29 14.18
C LEU A 286 -16.60 -6.41 15.69
N ASN A 287 -16.36 -5.29 16.39
CA ASN A 287 -16.53 -5.26 17.84
C ASN A 287 -18.04 -5.33 18.12
N PRO A 288 -18.55 -6.40 18.73
CA PRO A 288 -19.92 -6.41 19.17
C PRO A 288 -20.02 -5.43 20.36
N ASN A 289 -20.55 -4.23 20.12
CA ASN A 289 -21.15 -3.46 21.21
C ASN A 289 -22.36 -4.22 21.82
N THR A 290 -22.76 -5.35 21.22
CA THR A 290 -23.76 -6.28 21.70
C THR A 290 -23.20 -7.22 22.77
N THR A 291 -23.66 -7.08 24.00
CA THR A 291 -23.34 -7.98 25.12
C THR A 291 -23.98 -9.38 25.01
N THR A 292 -24.64 -9.70 23.89
CA THR A 292 -25.39 -10.95 23.69
C THR A 292 -24.74 -11.80 22.61
N PRO A 293 -24.14 -12.96 22.93
CA PRO A 293 -23.66 -13.91 21.94
C PRO A 293 -24.77 -14.35 20.98
N GLY A 294 -24.49 -14.42 19.67
CA GLY A 294 -25.47 -14.83 18.66
C GLY A 294 -26.31 -13.68 18.07
N THR A 295 -25.98 -12.43 18.37
CA THR A 295 -26.57 -11.23 17.74
C THR A 295 -25.57 -10.48 16.87
N GLU A 296 -24.49 -11.14 16.45
CA GLU A 296 -23.54 -10.58 15.50
C GLU A 296 -24.28 -10.22 14.20
N PRO A 297 -23.98 -9.06 13.58
CA PRO A 297 -24.63 -8.67 12.35
C PRO A 297 -24.30 -9.68 11.25
N GLU A 298 -25.31 -10.05 10.46
CA GLU A 298 -25.11 -10.80 9.23
C GLU A 298 -24.35 -9.90 8.24
N ILE A 299 -23.15 -10.33 7.88
CA ILE A 299 -22.31 -9.62 6.92
C ILE A 299 -22.67 -10.15 5.52
N SER A 300 -23.02 -9.23 4.62
CA SER A 300 -23.25 -9.51 3.21
C SER A 300 -22.55 -8.45 2.36
N TRP A 301 -21.65 -8.89 1.48
CA TRP A 301 -20.81 -8.00 0.69
C TRP A 301 -21.58 -7.42 -0.50
N THR A 302 -21.47 -6.10 -0.70
CA THR A 302 -22.03 -5.39 -1.84
C THR A 302 -20.94 -5.07 -2.85
N VAL A 303 -21.21 -5.30 -4.13
CA VAL A 303 -20.27 -4.96 -5.21
C VAL A 303 -20.56 -3.56 -5.76
N LEU A 304 -19.51 -2.76 -5.93
CA LEU A 304 -19.53 -1.49 -6.64
C LEU A 304 -18.31 -1.42 -7.56
N VAL A 305 -18.54 -1.19 -8.85
CA VAL A 305 -17.50 -1.10 -9.87
C VAL A 305 -17.72 0.18 -10.66
N ASP A 306 -16.65 0.94 -10.86
CA ASP A 306 -16.67 2.10 -11.75
C ASP A 306 -16.92 1.62 -13.20
N PRO A 307 -17.95 2.12 -13.90
CA PRO A 307 -18.22 1.72 -15.28
C PRO A 307 -17.10 2.07 -16.28
N ALA A 308 -16.11 2.88 -15.89
CA ALA A 308 -14.95 3.22 -16.70
C ALA A 308 -13.80 2.20 -16.60
N THR A 309 -13.81 1.30 -15.61
CA THR A 309 -12.87 0.17 -15.56
C THR A 309 -13.41 -1.04 -16.35
N ASN A 310 -12.51 -1.90 -16.82
CA ASN A 310 -12.86 -3.19 -17.43
C ASN A 310 -12.81 -4.36 -16.45
N VAL A 311 -12.60 -4.07 -15.16
CA VAL A 311 -12.54 -5.06 -14.09
C VAL A 311 -13.94 -5.46 -13.63
N GLU A 312 -14.14 -6.74 -13.32
CA GLU A 312 -15.32 -7.21 -12.60
C GLU A 312 -14.97 -7.62 -11.17
N VAL A 313 -15.95 -7.57 -10.27
CA VAL A 313 -15.81 -8.07 -8.90
C VAL A 313 -16.94 -9.03 -8.60
N GLN A 314 -16.61 -10.21 -8.09
CA GLN A 314 -17.57 -11.26 -7.75
C GLN A 314 -17.40 -11.71 -6.30
N VAL A 315 -18.52 -11.83 -5.59
CA VAL A 315 -18.57 -12.46 -4.27
C VAL A 315 -18.93 -13.93 -4.48
N LEU A 316 -17.93 -14.81 -4.39
CA LEU A 316 -18.09 -16.25 -4.62
C LEU A 316 -18.64 -16.98 -3.39
N VAL A 317 -18.22 -16.54 -2.21
CA VAL A 317 -18.76 -16.98 -0.91
C VAL A 317 -19.00 -15.73 -0.09
N ASP A 318 -20.25 -15.50 0.29
CA ASP A 318 -20.66 -14.36 1.10
C ASP A 318 -20.54 -14.65 2.60
N GLY A 319 -20.48 -13.61 3.43
CA GLY A 319 -20.37 -13.74 4.89
C GLY A 319 -19.19 -12.96 5.50
N GLY A 320 -19.14 -12.95 6.84
CA GLY A 320 -18.06 -12.32 7.61
C GLY A 320 -16.88 -13.23 7.95
N VAL A 321 -17.00 -14.53 7.64
CA VAL A 321 -16.01 -15.57 7.95
C VAL A 321 -15.90 -16.47 6.72
N ASP A 322 -14.67 -16.76 6.28
CA ASP A 322 -14.35 -17.59 5.11
C ASP A 322 -15.02 -17.10 3.81
N ALA A 323 -15.26 -15.79 3.70
CA ALA A 323 -15.76 -15.21 2.47
C ALA A 323 -14.70 -15.27 1.36
N LYS A 324 -15.17 -15.34 0.12
CA LYS A 324 -14.32 -15.43 -1.08
C LYS A 324 -14.76 -14.36 -2.06
N ILE A 325 -13.84 -13.47 -2.39
CA ILE A 325 -14.07 -12.33 -3.28
C ILE A 325 -13.03 -12.40 -4.39
N GLU A 326 -13.48 -12.35 -5.64
CA GLU A 326 -12.61 -12.40 -6.80
C GLU A 326 -12.67 -11.07 -7.57
N ILE A 327 -11.49 -10.56 -7.92
CA ILE A 327 -11.33 -9.44 -8.85
C ILE A 327 -10.90 -10.03 -10.18
N ILE A 328 -11.74 -9.87 -11.19
CA ILE A 328 -11.59 -10.48 -12.52
C ILE A 328 -11.08 -9.40 -13.48
N PHE A 329 -9.91 -9.65 -14.07
CA PHE A 329 -9.33 -8.76 -15.06
C PHE A 329 -9.85 -9.11 -16.46
N PRO A 330 -9.86 -8.17 -17.41
CA PRO A 330 -10.17 -8.50 -18.79
C PRO A 330 -9.22 -9.59 -19.32
N ASP A 331 -9.76 -10.51 -20.10
CA ASP A 331 -9.05 -11.66 -20.71
C ASP A 331 -8.51 -12.72 -19.72
N SER A 332 -8.99 -12.76 -18.47
CA SER A 332 -8.60 -13.80 -17.50
C SER A 332 -9.31 -15.17 -17.62
N ASP A 333 -10.10 -15.37 -18.68
CA ASP A 333 -10.91 -16.58 -18.96
C ASP A 333 -10.19 -17.64 -19.83
#